data_AF-A0A356V6N9-F1
#
_entry.id   AF-A0A356V6N9-F1
#
_cell.length_a   1.000
_cell.length_b   1.000
_cell.length_c   1.000
_cell.angle_alpha   90.00
_cell.angle_beta   90.00
_cell.angle_gamma   90.00
#
_symmetry.space_group_name_H-M   'P 1'
#
loop_
_entity.id
_entity.type
_entity.pdbx_description
1 polymer ?
#
loop_
_entity_poly.entity_id
_entity_poly.type
_entity_poly.pdbx_seq_one_letter_code
_entity_poly.pdbx_strand_id
1 'polypeptide(L)'
;DRVMGAYRNFGLNQIDIEGVPGRCFYLEQEGIPAYDELIYVAHNENLDTDKIQRFLAATEKGVQYIVNNPQKSWEIFANTSPELQDELNKRAWVDTLPRFALTPAGLDHGRYIRFESFLKEAGLIEKIRPVSELAIDLGAK
;
A
#
# COMPACT_ATOMS: atom_id res chain seq x y z
N ASP A 1 -5.65 3.16 -26.33
CA ASP A 1 -5.53 4.06 -25.16
C ASP A 1 -4.69 3.42 -24.06
N ARG A 2 -4.13 4.22 -23.14
CA ARG A 2 -3.32 3.74 -21.99
C ARG A 2 -3.69 4.55 -20.75
N VAL A 3 -3.75 3.90 -19.59
CA VAL A 3 -4.03 4.51 -18.29
C VAL A 3 -2.85 4.25 -17.36
N MET A 4 -2.43 5.27 -16.60
CA MET A 4 -1.50 5.14 -15.48
C MET A 4 -2.27 5.30 -14.16
N GLY A 5 -1.89 4.54 -13.13
CA GLY A 5 -2.56 4.55 -11.82
C GLY A 5 -3.67 3.50 -11.66
N ALA A 6 -3.92 2.66 -12.67
CA ALA A 6 -4.79 1.51 -12.52
C ALA A 6 -4.09 0.44 -11.67
N TYR A 7 -4.54 0.24 -10.43
CA TYR A 7 -3.94 -0.75 -9.54
C TYR A 7 -4.20 -2.18 -10.03
N ARG A 8 -3.22 -3.07 -9.86
CA ARG A 8 -3.31 -4.46 -10.35
C ARG A 8 -4.52 -5.24 -9.84
N ASN A 9 -4.99 -4.92 -8.63
CA ASN A 9 -6.16 -5.50 -7.97
C ASN A 9 -7.49 -4.92 -8.49
N PHE A 10 -7.52 -3.77 -9.16
CA PHE A 10 -8.76 -3.18 -9.69
C PHE A 10 -8.77 -3.13 -11.21
N GLY A 11 -7.74 -2.56 -11.83
CA GLY A 11 -7.72 -2.31 -13.28
C GLY A 11 -7.82 -3.57 -14.12
N LEU A 12 -7.09 -4.64 -13.76
CA LEU A 12 -7.16 -5.91 -14.48
C LEU A 12 -8.52 -6.60 -14.29
N ASN A 13 -9.08 -6.54 -13.09
CA ASN A 13 -10.41 -7.08 -12.80
C ASN A 13 -11.49 -6.33 -13.58
N GLN A 14 -11.41 -5.00 -13.67
CA GLN A 14 -12.35 -4.18 -14.43
C GLN A 14 -12.32 -4.51 -15.92
N ILE A 15 -11.13 -4.59 -16.50
CA ILE A 15 -10.93 -4.93 -17.91
C ILE A 15 -11.50 -6.31 -18.24
N ASP A 16 -11.27 -7.30 -17.37
CA ASP A 16 -11.82 -8.65 -17.52
C ASP A 16 -13.35 -8.66 -17.42
N ILE A 17 -13.93 -7.95 -16.44
CA ILE A 17 -15.38 -7.79 -16.27
C ILE A 17 -16.03 -7.15 -17.51
N GLU A 18 -15.37 -6.16 -18.11
CA GLU A 18 -15.84 -5.48 -19.32
C GLU A 18 -15.62 -6.29 -20.60
N GLY A 19 -14.91 -7.43 -20.53
CA GLY A 19 -14.62 -8.28 -21.69
C GLY A 19 -13.64 -7.65 -22.68
N VAL A 20 -12.85 -6.68 -22.25
CA VAL A 20 -11.87 -5.98 -23.09
C VAL A 20 -10.51 -6.64 -22.92
N PRO A 21 -9.74 -6.89 -23.99
CA PRO A 21 -8.37 -7.36 -23.84
C PRO A 21 -7.49 -6.25 -23.26
N GLY A 22 -6.80 -6.53 -22.15
CA GLY A 22 -5.84 -5.61 -21.56
C GLY A 22 -4.55 -6.29 -21.12
N ARG A 23 -3.47 -5.52 -21.09
CA ARG A 23 -2.16 -5.96 -20.59
C ARG A 23 -1.69 -4.97 -19.54
N CYS A 24 -1.41 -5.47 -18.34
CA CYS A 24 -0.74 -4.69 -17.30
C CYS A 24 0.78 -4.76 -17.52
N PHE A 25 1.44 -3.62 -17.34
CA PHE A 25 2.88 -3.54 -17.18
C PHE A 25 3.16 -3.41 -15.69
N TYR A 26 3.85 -4.40 -15.13
CA TYR A 26 4.17 -4.42 -13.72
C TYR A 26 5.43 -3.59 -13.50
N LEU A 27 5.31 -2.51 -12.75
CA LEU A 27 6.39 -1.55 -12.51
C LEU A 27 7.69 -2.21 -12.02
N GLU A 28 7.57 -3.22 -11.17
CA GLU A 28 8.70 -3.98 -10.64
C GLU A 28 9.44 -4.81 -11.70
N GLN A 29 8.77 -5.14 -12.81
CA GLN A 29 9.36 -5.85 -13.95
C GLN A 29 10.00 -4.88 -14.95
N GLU A 30 9.63 -3.60 -14.88
CA GLU A 30 10.10 -2.54 -15.77
C GLU A 30 11.22 -1.69 -15.12
N GLY A 31 11.85 -2.21 -14.07
CA GLY A 31 13.03 -1.59 -13.43
C GLY A 31 12.73 -0.59 -12.32
N ILE A 32 11.45 -0.41 -11.94
CA ILE A 32 11.11 0.39 -10.76
C ILE A 32 11.40 -0.44 -9.49
N PRO A 33 12.26 0.02 -8.57
CA PRO A 33 12.53 -0.70 -7.34
C PRO A 33 11.28 -0.77 -6.46
N ALA A 34 11.18 -1.80 -5.62
CA ALA A 34 10.06 -1.94 -4.68
C ALA A 34 9.92 -0.71 -3.78
N TYR A 35 8.70 -0.24 -3.59
CA TYR A 35 8.33 0.89 -2.74
C TYR A 35 7.00 0.60 -2.02
N ASP A 36 6.69 1.41 -1.00
CA ASP A 36 5.44 1.31 -0.28
C ASP A 36 4.38 2.15 -0.99
N GLU A 37 3.43 1.48 -1.67
CA GLU A 37 2.39 2.13 -2.49
C GLU A 37 1.43 3.00 -1.67
N LEU A 38 0.97 2.47 -0.53
CA LEU A 38 0.08 3.17 0.40
C LEU A 38 0.72 3.17 1.79
N ILE A 39 0.87 4.37 2.35
CA ILE A 39 1.46 4.61 3.67
C ILE A 39 0.52 5.48 4.51
N TYR A 40 0.61 5.34 5.83
CA TYR A 40 0.00 6.31 6.74
C TYR A 40 0.90 7.54 6.86
N VAL A 41 0.32 8.73 6.70
CA VAL A 41 1.01 10.00 6.87
C VAL A 41 0.38 10.75 8.03
N ALA A 42 1.22 11.31 8.89
CA ALA A 42 0.81 12.17 10.00
C ALA A 42 1.55 13.50 9.89
N HIS A 43 0.87 14.58 10.29
CA HIS A 43 1.51 15.88 10.40
C HIS A 43 2.61 15.84 11.47
N ASN A 44 3.78 16.41 11.19
CA ASN A 44 4.95 16.26 12.06
C ASN A 44 4.99 17.26 13.23
N GLU A 45 4.23 18.36 13.18
CA GLU A 45 4.14 19.28 14.32
C GLU A 45 3.26 18.71 15.43
N ASN A 46 3.74 18.77 16.67
CA ASN A 46 3.07 18.26 17.87
C ASN A 46 2.70 16.77 17.80
N LEU A 47 3.63 15.97 17.30
CA LEU A 47 3.46 14.53 17.13
C LEU A 47 3.22 13.83 18.48
N ASP A 48 2.04 13.25 18.66
CA ASP A 48 1.72 12.37 19.79
C ASP A 48 2.17 10.93 19.45
N THR A 49 3.42 10.62 19.78
CA THR A 49 4.03 9.32 19.46
C THR A 49 3.32 8.14 20.10
N ASP A 50 2.78 8.31 21.32
CA ASP A 50 2.03 7.25 22.01
C ASP A 50 0.73 6.93 21.26
N LYS A 51 -0.02 7.97 20.88
CA LYS A 51 -1.25 7.80 20.11
C LYS A 51 -1.00 7.12 18.76
N ILE A 52 0.07 7.50 18.07
CA ILE A 52 0.42 6.88 16.78
C ILE A 52 0.84 5.42 16.96
N GLN A 53 1.66 5.10 17.97
CA GLN A 53 2.03 3.72 18.26
C GLN A 53 0.80 2.87 18.58
N ARG A 54 -0.15 3.38 19.37
CA ARG A 54 -1.41 2.69 19.67
C ARG A 54 -2.29 2.50 18.44
N PHE A 55 -2.34 3.50 17.55
CA PHE A 55 -3.05 3.39 16.26
C PHE A 55 -2.44 2.28 15.39
N LEU A 56 -1.12 2.29 15.19
CA LEU A 56 -0.45 1.28 14.37
C LEU A 56 -0.55 -0.13 14.98
N ALA A 57 -0.50 -0.26 16.30
CA ALA A 57 -0.73 -1.53 16.98
C ALA A 57 -2.18 -2.05 16.79
N ALA A 58 -3.17 -1.16 16.73
CA ALA A 58 -4.55 -1.54 16.41
C ALA A 58 -4.67 -1.98 14.94
N THR A 59 -4.03 -1.27 14.02
CA THR A 59 -3.96 -1.64 12.60
C THR A 59 -3.27 -2.98 12.39
N GLU A 60 -2.19 -3.26 13.13
CA GLU A 60 -1.48 -4.55 13.09
C GLU A 60 -2.39 -5.70 13.50
N LYS A 61 -3.17 -5.52 14.57
CA LYS A 61 -4.20 -6.50 14.96
C LYS A 61 -5.26 -6.67 13.87
N GLY A 62 -5.64 -5.58 13.21
CA GLY A 62 -6.57 -5.59 12.08
C GLY A 62 -6.08 -6.46 10.92
N VAL A 63 -4.86 -6.22 10.44
CA VAL A 63 -4.29 -7.01 9.33
C VAL A 63 -4.08 -8.48 9.73
N GLN A 64 -3.63 -8.76 10.95
CA GLN A 64 -3.52 -10.12 11.46
C GLN A 64 -4.88 -10.84 11.47
N TYR A 65 -5.94 -10.14 11.88
CA TYR A 65 -7.28 -10.70 11.84
C TYR A 65 -7.73 -10.99 10.40
N ILE A 66 -7.49 -10.05 9.48
CA ILE A 66 -7.82 -10.16 8.06
C ILE A 66 -7.17 -11.39 7.43
N VAL A 67 -5.86 -11.58 7.62
CA VAL A 67 -5.13 -12.70 7.04
C VAL A 67 -5.60 -14.05 7.63
N ASN A 68 -5.93 -14.08 8.91
CA ASN A 68 -6.41 -15.29 9.57
C ASN A 68 -7.90 -15.58 9.34
N ASN A 69 -8.69 -14.61 8.88
CA ASN A 69 -10.14 -14.73 8.69
C ASN A 69 -10.62 -14.06 7.40
N PRO A 70 -10.05 -14.36 6.21
CA PRO A 70 -10.21 -13.56 5.00
C PRO A 70 -11.67 -13.42 4.55
N GLN A 71 -12.47 -14.48 4.66
CA GLN A 71 -13.89 -14.46 4.31
C GLN A 71 -14.73 -13.60 5.27
N LYS A 72 -14.52 -13.75 6.59
CA LYS A 72 -15.22 -12.93 7.59
C LYS A 72 -14.84 -11.46 7.47
N SER A 73 -13.57 -11.19 7.16
CA SER A 73 -13.09 -9.82 6.96
C SER A 73 -13.65 -9.19 5.70
N TRP A 74 -13.82 -9.96 4.61
CA TRP A 74 -14.58 -9.52 3.45
C TRP A 74 -16.00 -9.14 3.83
N GLU A 75 -16.71 -9.99 4.59
CA GLU A 75 -18.08 -9.72 5.03
C GLU A 75 -18.16 -8.45 5.90
N ILE A 76 -17.21 -8.25 6.82
CA ILE A 76 -17.13 -7.02 7.62
C ILE A 76 -16.92 -5.80 6.71
N PHE A 77 -15.96 -5.88 5.79
CA PHE A 77 -15.64 -4.78 4.87
C PHE A 77 -16.80 -4.43 3.94
N ALA A 78 -17.36 -5.41 3.23
CA ALA A 78 -18.45 -5.22 2.28
C ALA A 78 -19.76 -4.74 2.93
N ASN A 79 -19.94 -4.96 4.23
CA ASN A 79 -21.09 -4.44 4.99
C ASN A 79 -20.92 -2.98 5.44
N THR A 80 -19.75 -2.36 5.24
CA THR A 80 -19.57 -0.93 5.59
C THR A 80 -20.26 0.02 4.62
N SER A 81 -20.47 -0.38 3.36
CA SER A 81 -21.21 0.40 2.37
C SER A 81 -21.78 -0.50 1.25
N PRO A 82 -23.03 -0.29 0.77
CA PRO A 82 -23.62 -1.10 -0.31
C PRO A 82 -22.81 -1.09 -1.62
N GLU A 83 -22.10 -0.02 -1.91
CA GLU A 83 -21.21 0.17 -3.08
C GLU A 83 -19.99 -0.76 -3.07
N LEU A 84 -19.65 -1.38 -1.94
CA LEU A 84 -18.59 -2.39 -1.86
C LEU A 84 -19.08 -3.80 -2.22
N GLN A 85 -20.39 -3.99 -2.41
CA GLN A 85 -21.01 -5.31 -2.61
C GLN A 85 -21.13 -5.68 -4.09
N ASP A 86 -20.14 -5.32 -4.88
CA ASP A 86 -20.07 -5.66 -6.30
C ASP A 86 -19.00 -6.72 -6.60
N GLU A 87 -19.02 -7.22 -7.83
CA GLU A 87 -18.08 -8.23 -8.29
C GLU A 87 -16.64 -7.71 -8.33
N LEU A 88 -16.45 -6.44 -8.70
CA LEU A 88 -15.13 -5.83 -8.79
C LEU A 88 -14.44 -5.81 -7.43
N ASN A 89 -15.11 -5.30 -6.39
CA ASN A 89 -14.59 -5.22 -5.04
C ASN A 89 -14.33 -6.62 -4.45
N LYS A 90 -15.18 -7.60 -4.76
CA LYS A 90 -14.97 -8.99 -4.31
C LYS A 90 -13.68 -9.58 -4.91
N ARG A 91 -13.43 -9.36 -6.21
CA ARG A 91 -12.20 -9.81 -6.87
C ARG A 91 -10.99 -9.03 -6.36
N ALA A 92 -11.11 -7.70 -6.29
CA ALA A 92 -10.07 -6.81 -5.79
C ALA A 92 -9.66 -7.13 -4.36
N TRP A 93 -10.59 -7.50 -3.48
CA TRP A 93 -10.30 -7.92 -2.12
C TRP A 93 -9.32 -9.08 -2.07
N VAL A 94 -9.60 -10.14 -2.83
CA VAL A 94 -8.75 -11.34 -2.90
C VAL A 94 -7.34 -10.98 -3.39
N ASP A 95 -7.24 -10.12 -4.39
CA ASP A 95 -5.96 -9.67 -4.94
C ASP A 95 -5.19 -8.71 -4.02
N THR A 96 -5.91 -8.02 -3.12
CA THR A 96 -5.34 -7.08 -2.16
C THR A 96 -4.80 -7.77 -0.91
N LEU A 97 -5.45 -8.85 -0.45
CA LEU A 97 -5.06 -9.59 0.75
C LEU A 97 -3.56 -9.91 0.85
N PRO A 98 -2.90 -10.50 -0.17
CA PRO A 98 -1.47 -10.82 -0.10
C PRO A 98 -0.56 -9.59 -0.17
N ARG A 99 -1.10 -8.38 -0.34
CA ARG A 99 -0.36 -7.12 -0.47
C ARG A 99 -0.43 -6.24 0.76
N PHE A 100 -1.24 -6.58 1.76
CA PHE A 100 -1.22 -5.85 3.03
C PHE A 100 0.12 -6.01 3.74
N ALA A 101 0.61 -4.92 4.33
CA ALA A 101 1.77 -4.96 5.22
C ALA A 101 1.37 -5.66 6.53
N LEU A 102 2.02 -6.79 6.84
CA LEU A 102 1.79 -7.54 8.09
C LEU A 102 2.37 -6.84 9.32
N THR A 103 3.27 -5.88 9.09
CA THR A 103 3.94 -5.07 10.12
C THR A 103 3.74 -3.59 9.76
N PRO A 104 2.56 -3.00 10.01
CA PRO A 104 2.23 -1.64 9.56
C PRO A 104 3.06 -0.54 10.24
N ALA A 105 3.73 -0.84 11.35
CA ALA A 105 4.70 0.06 11.98
C ALA A 105 6.14 -0.15 11.49
N GLY A 106 6.40 -1.20 10.69
CA GLY A 106 7.73 -1.54 10.21
C GLY A 106 8.20 -0.57 9.12
N LEU A 107 9.36 0.05 9.34
CA LEU A 107 10.01 0.91 8.36
C LEU A 107 11.28 0.24 7.80
N ASP A 108 11.29 -0.03 6.51
CA ASP A 108 12.49 -0.53 5.81
C ASP A 108 13.32 0.66 5.30
N HIS A 109 14.27 1.13 6.11
CA HIS A 109 15.17 2.21 5.74
C HIS A 109 15.91 1.94 4.42
N GLY A 110 16.28 0.68 4.17
CA GLY A 110 16.95 0.28 2.94
C GLY A 110 16.08 0.48 1.70
N ARG A 111 14.76 0.24 1.82
CA ARG A 111 13.79 0.49 0.75
C ARG A 111 13.71 1.97 0.40
N TYR A 112 13.61 2.83 1.41
CA TYR A 112 13.56 4.29 1.21
C TYR A 112 14.84 4.81 0.56
N ILE A 113 16.02 4.35 1.01
CA ILE A 113 17.31 4.72 0.43
C ILE A 113 17.42 4.31 -1.03
N ARG A 114 17.03 3.06 -1.36
CA ARG A 114 17.05 2.56 -2.75
C ARG A 114 16.12 3.37 -3.64
N PHE A 115 14.92 3.70 -3.14
CA PHE A 115 13.95 4.45 -3.92
C PHE A 115 14.39 5.90 -4.16
N GLU A 116 14.91 6.61 -3.15
CA GLU A 116 15.50 7.95 -3.32
C GLU A 116 16.67 7.94 -4.31
N SER A 117 17.52 6.91 -4.25
CA SER A 117 18.64 6.76 -5.21
C SER A 117 18.13 6.59 -6.64
N PHE A 118 17.12 5.74 -6.84
CA PHE A 118 16.46 5.58 -8.14
C PHE A 118 15.85 6.90 -8.64
N LEU A 119 15.13 7.64 -7.78
CA LEU A 119 14.56 8.95 -8.15
C LEU A 119 15.66 9.93 -8.57
N LYS A 120 16.81 9.91 -7.88
CA LYS A 120 17.95 10.77 -8.21
C LYS A 120 18.59 10.39 -9.55
N GLU A 121 18.82 9.11 -9.79
CA GLU A 121 19.38 8.58 -11.03
C GLU A 121 18.46 8.83 -12.24
N ALA A 122 17.15 8.73 -12.04
CA ALA A 122 16.14 9.07 -13.04
C ALA A 122 15.97 10.59 -13.27
N GLY A 123 16.67 11.44 -12.50
CA GLY A 123 16.59 12.90 -12.61
C GLY A 123 15.29 13.51 -12.07
N LEU A 124 14.53 12.78 -11.25
CA LEU A 124 13.26 13.23 -10.66
C LEU A 124 13.45 14.08 -9.40
N ILE A 125 14.61 14.00 -8.76
CA ILE A 125 14.98 14.81 -7.59
C ILE A 125 16.41 15.37 -7.72
N GLU A 126 16.63 16.54 -7.12
CA GLU A 126 17.94 17.21 -7.16
C GLU A 126 18.93 16.70 -6.12
N LYS A 127 18.46 16.19 -4.99
CA LYS A 127 19.30 15.63 -3.91
C LYS A 127 18.60 14.46 -3.26
N ILE A 128 19.39 13.48 -2.83
CA ILE A 128 18.92 12.36 -2.00
C ILE A 128 18.68 12.91 -0.59
N ARG A 129 17.50 12.63 -0.04
CA ARG A 129 17.18 12.94 1.37
C ARG A 129 17.51 11.74 2.26
N PRO A 130 18.06 11.96 3.46
CA PRO A 130 18.19 10.89 4.44
C PRO A 130 16.80 10.41 4.88
N VAL A 131 16.67 9.14 5.26
CA VAL A 131 15.38 8.56 5.68
C VAL A 131 14.75 9.35 6.84
N SER A 132 15.56 9.90 7.74
CA SER A 132 15.10 10.73 8.85
C SER A 132 14.39 12.02 8.45
N GLU A 133 14.59 12.52 7.22
CA GLU A 133 13.83 13.65 6.66
C GLU A 133 12.51 13.20 5.99
N LEU A 134 12.35 11.89 5.73
CA LEU A 134 11.21 11.32 5.01
C LEU A 134 10.22 10.62 5.95
N ALA A 135 10.71 9.93 6.98
CA ALA A 135 9.91 9.12 7.88
C ALA A 135 10.52 9.06 9.29
N ILE A 136 9.65 8.87 10.28
CA ILE A 136 10.03 8.62 11.68
C ILE A 136 9.88 7.12 11.95
N ASP A 137 10.96 6.47 12.37
CA ASP A 137 10.94 5.07 12.80
C ASP A 137 10.50 4.97 14.27
N LEU A 138 9.26 4.55 14.50
CA LEU A 138 8.71 4.40 15.85
C LEU A 138 9.19 3.13 16.57
N GLY A 139 9.87 2.22 15.86
CA GLY A 139 10.43 0.98 16.40
C GLY A 139 11.92 1.07 16.75
N ALA A 140 12.63 2.08 16.25
CA ALA A 140 14.02 2.34 16.61
C ALA A 140 14.13 2.75 18.09
N LYS A 141 14.98 2.06 18.86
CA LYS A 141 15.27 2.32 20.28
C LYS A 141 16.74 2.66 20.48
#